data_AF-E6LQE3-F1
#
_entry.id   AF-E6LQE3-F1
#
_cell.length_a   1.000
_cell.length_b   1.000
_cell.length_c   1.000
_cell.angle_alpha   90.00
_cell.angle_beta   90.00
_cell.angle_gamma   90.00
#
_symmetry.space_group_name_H-M   'P 1'
#
loop_
_entity.id
_entity.type
_entity.pdbx_description
1 polymer ?
#
loop_
_entity_poly.entity_id
_entity_poly.type
_entity_poly.pdbx_seq_one_letter_code
_entity_poly.pdbx_strand_id
1 'polypeptide(L)' 'MVGDQIIEVKKSLNSVREKQILKYTQPTNELYLNISNKKVVIFIYEKVDNVDYIINLENKYENKIKVINSFEELEEILK' A
#
# COMPACT_ATOMS: atom_id res chain seq x y z
N MET A 1 2.28 -14.61 -10.77
CA MET A 1 2.93 -15.47 -9.74
C MET A 1 2.32 -15.11 -8.40
N VAL A 2 1.60 -16.02 -7.76
CA VAL A 2 1.02 -15.79 -6.43
C VAL A 2 2.18 -15.68 -5.43
N GLY A 3 2.52 -14.45 -5.00
CA GLY A 3 3.57 -14.26 -4.00
C GLY A 3 4.41 -12.98 -4.09
N ASP A 4 4.32 -12.19 -5.17
CA ASP A 4 5.24 -11.05 -5.39
C ASP A 4 4.81 -9.75 -4.70
N GLN A 5 3.71 -9.78 -3.95
CA GLN A 5 3.09 -8.58 -3.39
C GLN A 5 2.66 -8.78 -1.94
N ILE A 6 2.67 -7.69 -1.18
CA ILE A 6 2.03 -7.56 0.14
C ILE A 6 0.84 -6.61 -0.06
N ILE A 7 -0.37 -7.08 0.21
CA ILE A 7 -1.58 -6.28 0.10
C ILE A 7 -2.08 -5.96 1.51
N GLU A 8 -2.07 -4.69 1.88
CA GLU A 8 -2.69 -4.19 3.10
C GLU A 8 -4.07 -3.59 2.77
N VAL A 9 -5.12 -4.14 3.36
CA VAL A 9 -6.49 -3.67 3.15
C VAL A 9 -6.87 -2.68 4.25
N LYS A 10 -7.40 -1.52 3.84
CA LYS A 10 -7.91 -0.47 4.73
C LYS A 10 -9.36 -0.16 4.39
N LYS A 11 -10.16 0.06 5.44
CA LYS A 11 -11.55 0.51 5.26
C LYS A 11 -11.60 1.87 4.55
N SER A 12 -10.77 2.82 4.98
CA SER A 12 -10.79 4.20 4.49
C SER A 12 -9.39 4.82 4.51
N LEU A 13 -9.21 5.96 3.84
CA LEU A 13 -7.96 6.75 3.89
C LEU A 13 -7.52 7.06 5.32
N ASN A 14 -8.46 7.42 6.19
CA ASN A 14 -8.17 7.72 7.60
C ASN A 14 -7.68 6.50 8.40
N SER A 15 -7.88 5.30 7.87
CA SER A 15 -7.39 4.06 8.48
C SER A 15 -5.95 3.72 8.06
N VAL A 16 -5.40 4.42 7.08
CA VAL A 16 -4.01 4.30 6.66
C VAL A 16 -3.11 4.89 7.75
N ARG A 17 -2.18 4.09 8.28
CA ARG A 17 -1.27 4.50 9.35
C ARG A 17 0.15 4.39 8.86
N GLU A 18 0.90 5.47 8.92
CA GLU A 18 2.32 5.51 8.50
C GLU A 18 3.16 4.44 9.18
N LYS A 19 2.93 4.21 10.49
CA LYS A 19 3.64 3.18 11.25
C LYS A 19 3.45 1.77 10.68
N GLN A 20 2.35 1.48 9.98
CA GLN A 20 2.19 0.19 9.29
C GLN A 20 2.95 0.18 7.97
N ILE A 21 2.89 1.25 7.19
CA ILE A 21 3.62 1.37 5.92
C ILE A 21 5.12 1.18 6.13
N LEU A 22 5.69 1.78 7.19
CA LEU A 22 7.11 1.66 7.52
C LEU A 22 7.57 0.21 7.78
N LYS A 23 6.67 -0.67 8.25
CA LYS A 23 7.00 -2.11 8.42
C LYS A 23 7.25 -2.81 7.09
N TYR A 24 6.77 -2.25 5.98
CA TYR A 24 6.96 -2.83 4.65
C TYR A 24 7.97 -2.07 3.79
N THR A 25 8.25 -0.80 4.09
CA THR A 25 9.08 0.08 3.24
C THR A 25 10.42 0.47 3.84
N GLN A 26 10.63 0.32 5.16
CA GLN A 26 11.84 0.77 5.84
C GLN A 26 12.58 -0.41 6.50
N PRO A 27 13.67 -0.92 5.89
CA PRO A 27 14.45 -2.03 6.44
C PRO A 27 15.07 -1.76 7.82
N THR A 28 15.26 -0.50 8.19
CA THR A 28 15.77 -0.10 9.52
C THR A 28 14.69 -0.04 10.60
N ASN A 29 13.42 -0.29 10.26
CA ASN A 29 12.34 -0.38 11.23
C ASN A 29 12.47 -1.71 12.02
N GLU A 30 12.41 -1.66 13.35
CA GLU A 30 12.50 -2.84 14.22
C GLU A 30 11.41 -3.89 13.94
N LEU A 31 10.28 -3.46 13.39
CA LEU A 31 9.15 -4.30 13.02
C LEU A 31 9.06 -4.53 11.50
N TYR A 32 10.18 -4.44 10.77
CA TYR A 32 10.21 -4.65 9.33
C TYR A 32 9.87 -6.10 8.95
N LEU A 33 8.96 -6.25 7.98
CA LEU A 33 8.41 -7.56 7.55
C LEU A 33 8.70 -7.88 6.08
N ASN A 34 9.00 -6.88 5.23
CA ASN A 34 9.13 -7.08 3.78
C ASN A 34 10.53 -7.53 3.34
N ILE A 35 11.07 -8.57 3.97
CA ILE A 35 12.44 -9.06 3.74
C ILE A 35 12.73 -9.48 2.29
N SER A 36 11.70 -9.82 1.51
CA SER A 36 11.83 -10.23 0.11
C SER A 36 11.64 -9.06 -0.87
N ASN A 37 11.59 -7.82 -0.38
CA ASN A 37 11.40 -6.61 -1.19
C ASN A 37 10.20 -6.72 -2.16
N LYS A 38 9.10 -7.28 -1.67
CA LYS A 38 7.85 -7.43 -2.42
C LYS A 38 7.22 -6.07 -2.68
N LYS A 39 6.44 -5.99 -3.77
CA LYS A 39 5.64 -4.79 -4.04
C LYS A 39 4.58 -4.62 -2.94
N VAL A 40 4.47 -3.42 -2.38
CA VAL A 40 3.49 -3.12 -1.33
C VAL A 40 2.30 -2.42 -1.96
N VAL A 41 1.10 -2.95 -1.76
CA VAL A 41 -0.15 -2.40 -2.25
C VAL A 41 -1.04 -2.06 -1.07
N ILE A 42 -1.52 -0.83 -0.98
CA ILE A 42 -2.51 -0.39 0.00
C ILE A 42 -3.84 -0.28 -0.73
N PHE A 43 -4.76 -1.19 -0.43
CA PHE A 43 -6.11 -1.15 -0.97
C PHE A 43 -7.05 -0.43 -0.01
N ILE A 44 -7.73 0.60 -0.50
CA ILE A 44 -8.72 1.36 0.25
C ILE A 44 -10.11 0.99 -0.24
N TYR A 45 -10.91 0.41 0.66
CA TYR A 45 -12.24 -0.12 0.34
C TYR A 45 -13.27 0.99 0.07
N GLU A 46 -13.30 2.03 0.90
CA GLU A 46 -14.19 3.18 0.70
C GLU A 46 -13.71 4.08 -0.43
N LYS A 47 -14.66 4.73 -1.10
CA LYS A 47 -14.37 5.67 -2.17
C LYS A 47 -13.42 6.77 -1.69
N VAL A 48 -12.43 7.06 -2.51
CA VAL A 48 -11.47 8.15 -2.30
C VAL A 48 -11.77 9.26 -3.29
N ASP A 49 -12.23 10.41 -2.79
CA ASP A 49 -12.48 11.58 -3.64
C ASP A 49 -11.22 12.47 -3.79
N ASN A 50 -10.18 12.25 -2.99
CA ASN A 50 -8.96 13.06 -2.96
C ASN A 50 -7.78 12.31 -3.60
N VAL A 51 -7.63 12.47 -4.92
CA VAL A 51 -6.54 11.86 -5.71
C VAL A 51 -5.17 12.43 -5.33
N ASP A 52 -5.09 13.72 -4.99
CA ASP A 52 -3.84 14.36 -4.57
C ASP A 52 -3.27 13.72 -3.30
N TYR A 53 -4.14 13.33 -2.37
CA TYR A 53 -3.71 12.61 -1.17
C TYR A 53 -3.04 11.27 -1.53
N ILE A 54 -3.62 10.52 -2.48
CA ILE A 54 -3.04 9.25 -2.94
C ILE A 54 -1.64 9.49 -3.52
N ILE A 55 -1.52 10.45 -4.45
CA ILE A 55 -0.25 10.77 -5.10
C ILE A 55 0.79 11.23 -4.07
N ASN A 56 0.39 12.10 -3.13
CA ASN A 56 1.27 12.58 -2.07
C ASN A 56 1.73 11.44 -1.16
N LEU A 57 0.86 10.47 -0.86
CA LEU A 57 1.21 9.30 -0.05
C LEU A 57 2.20 8.39 -0.79
N GLU A 58 1.96 8.09 -2.07
CA GLU A 58 2.90 7.31 -2.90
C GLU A 58 4.27 7.99 -3.00
N ASN A 59 4.29 9.30 -3.28
CA ASN A 59 5.50 10.11 -3.36
C ASN A 59 6.25 10.19 -2.03
N LYS A 60 5.54 10.32 -0.90
CA LYS A 60 6.14 10.33 0.45
C LYS A 60 6.96 9.06 0.73
N TYR A 61 6.58 7.95 0.12
CA TYR A 61 7.30 6.68 0.24
C TYR A 61 8.10 6.32 -1.01
N GLU A 62 8.47 7.32 -1.83
CA GLU A 62 9.31 7.15 -3.01
C GLU A 62 8.79 6.06 -3.97
N ASN A 63 7.45 5.93 -4.11
CA ASN A 63 6.78 4.89 -4.90
C ASN A 63 7.09 3.44 -4.47
N LYS A 64 7.57 3.22 -3.23
CA LYS A 64 7.72 1.88 -2.63
C LYS A 64 6.37 1.24 -2.30
N ILE A 65 5.30 2.03 -2.31
CA ILE A 65 3.92 1.57 -2.20
C ILE A 65 3.13 1.97 -3.45
N LYS A 66 2.08 1.21 -3.74
CA LYS A 66 1.00 1.58 -4.64
C LYS A 66 -0.30 1.67 -3.84
N VAL A 67 -1.07 2.73 -3.99
CA VAL A 67 -2.41 2.86 -3.39
C VAL A 67 -3.43 2.66 -4.50
N ILE A 68 -4.42 1.81 -4.23
CA ILE A 68 -5.55 1.54 -5.14
C ILE A 68 -6.87 1.66 -4.38
N ASN A 69 -7.94 2.00 -5.07
CA ASN A 69 -9.25 2.19 -4.45
C ASN A 69 -10.42 1.64 -5.28
N SER A 70 -10.13 0.73 -6.21
CA SER A 70 -11.12 0.02 -7.03
C SER A 70 -10.92 -1.50 -6.93
N PHE A 71 -12.00 -2.25 -7.08
CA PHE A 71 -11.93 -3.71 -7.12
C PHE A 71 -11.30 -4.19 -8.42
N GLU A 72 -11.52 -3.46 -9.52
CA GLU A 72 -10.93 -3.74 -10.81
C GLU A 72 -9.39 -3.75 -10.74
N GLU A 73 -8.77 -2.71 -10.14
CA GLU A 73 -7.32 -2.67 -9.93
C GLU A 73 -6.82 -3.79 -9.01
N LEU A 74 -7.61 -4.13 -7.96
CA LEU A 74 -7.26 -5.22 -7.06
C LEU A 74 -7.27 -6.56 -7.80
N GLU A 75 -8.27 -6.82 -8.63
CA GLU A 75 -8.34 -8.02 -9.47
C GLU A 75 -7.17 -8.11 -10.45
N GLU A 76 -6.78 -7.00 -11.09
CA GLU A 76 -5.60 -6.95 -11.96
C GLU A 76 -4.32 -7.27 -11.21
N ILE A 77 -4.18 -6.80 -9.97
CA ILE A 77 -3.04 -7.07 -9.09
C ILE A 77 -2.97 -8.54 -8.65
N LEU A 78 -4.12 -9.21 -8.50
CA LEU A 78 -4.22 -10.58 -8.01
C LEU A 78 -4.06 -11.65 -9.10
N LYS A 79 -4.13 -11.29 -10.38
CA LYS A 79 -3.90 -12.18 -11.54
C LYS A 79 -2.41 -12.53 -11.68
#